data_AF-A0A7C4SHT2-F1
#
_entry.id   AF-A0A7C4SHT2-F1
#
_cell.length_a   1.000
_cell.length_b   1.000
_cell.length_c   1.000
_cell.angle_alpha   90.00
_cell.angle_beta   90.00
_cell.angle_gamma   90.00
#
_symmetry.space_group_name_H-M   'P 1'
#
loop_
_entity.id
_entity.type
_entity.pdbx_description
1 polymer ?
#
loop_
_entity_poly.entity_id
_entity_poly.type
_entity_poly.pdbx_seq_one_letter_code
_entity_poly.pdbx_strand_id
1 'polypeptide(L)'
;MNATSGDEEKLWAFIAWLIPLIGGVLVLLLKPNYNYAKHWAYLSIAFFIVAIVASIVASIISLITSLIPFMGFLGVVISAVFGALLLVVWILGILKSLNRVYWNPPIIYDLARRLGL
;
A
#
# COMPACT_ATOMS: atom_id res chain seq x y z
N MET A 1 20.56 -7.18 -21.54
CA MET A 1 19.26 -6.67 -21.06
C MET A 1 18.91 -5.45 -21.89
N ASN A 2 17.85 -5.50 -22.72
CA ASN A 2 17.45 -4.34 -23.52
C ASN A 2 16.84 -3.29 -22.59
N ALA A 3 17.20 -2.01 -22.76
CA ALA A 3 16.72 -0.91 -21.92
C ALA A 3 15.17 -0.85 -21.85
N THR A 4 14.49 -1.31 -22.90
CA THR A 4 13.02 -1.36 -23.02
C THR A 4 12.34 -2.23 -21.96
N SER A 5 12.89 -3.40 -21.63
CA SER A 5 12.23 -4.32 -20.69
C SER A 5 12.28 -3.78 -19.26
N GLY A 6 13.38 -3.14 -18.87
CA GLY A 6 13.52 -2.59 -17.52
C GLY A 6 12.68 -1.34 -17.28
N ASP A 7 12.33 -0.57 -18.32
CA ASP A 7 11.45 0.59 -18.18
C ASP A 7 9.98 0.18 -18.21
N GLU A 8 9.63 -0.86 -18.98
CA GLU A 8 8.31 -1.49 -18.92
C GLU A 8 8.03 -2.05 -17.51
N GLU A 9 9.00 -2.73 -16.88
CA GLU A 9 8.85 -3.22 -15.49
C GLU A 9 8.55 -2.10 -14.49
N LYS A 10 9.14 -0.91 -14.64
CA LYS A 10 8.85 0.25 -13.78
C LYS A 10 7.41 0.72 -13.95
N LEU A 11 6.94 0.80 -15.19
CA LEU A 11 5.58 1.24 -15.50
C LEU A 11 4.56 0.28 -14.88
N TRP A 12 4.79 -1.03 -14.98
CA TRP A 12 3.94 -2.01 -14.31
C TRP A 12 4.01 -1.93 -12.79
N ALA A 13 5.19 -1.71 -12.20
CA ALA A 13 5.33 -1.47 -10.77
C ALA A 13 4.57 -0.22 -10.30
N PHE A 14 4.56 0.84 -11.10
CA PHE A 14 3.77 2.05 -10.85
C PHE A 14 2.27 1.79 -10.96
N ILE A 15 1.82 1.07 -12.00
CA ILE A 15 0.42 0.67 -12.16
C ILE A 15 -0.06 -0.16 -10.95
N ALA A 16 0.79 -1.06 -10.44
CA ALA A 16 0.51 -1.81 -9.22
C ALA A 16 0.20 -0.91 -8.02
N TRP A 17 0.98 0.15 -7.83
CA TRP A 17 0.81 1.07 -6.69
C TRP A 17 -0.29 2.11 -6.88
N LEU A 18 -0.55 2.54 -8.12
CA LEU A 18 -1.54 3.56 -8.42
C LEU A 18 -2.94 3.11 -7.96
N ILE A 19 -3.25 1.83 -8.15
CA ILE A 19 -4.49 1.20 -7.67
C ILE A 19 -4.08 -0.04 -6.87
N PRO A 20 -3.81 0.08 -5.56
CA PRO A 20 -3.07 -0.93 -4.80
C PRO A 20 -3.61 -2.36 -4.90
N LEU A 21 -4.94 -2.51 -4.97
CA LEU A 21 -5.59 -3.80 -5.17
C LEU A 21 -5.63 -4.22 -6.65
N ILE A 22 -6.36 -3.47 -7.49
CA ILE A 22 -6.63 -3.87 -8.88
C ILE A 22 -5.34 -3.86 -9.70
N GLY A 23 -4.50 -2.83 -9.55
CA GLY A 23 -3.21 -2.73 -10.21
C GLY A 23 -2.27 -3.85 -9.80
N GLY A 24 -2.18 -4.18 -8.51
CA GLY A 24 -1.37 -5.28 -8.01
C GLY A 24 -1.79 -6.63 -8.63
N VAL A 25 -3.09 -6.92 -8.59
CA VAL A 25 -3.63 -8.16 -9.19
C VAL A 25 -3.41 -8.20 -10.71
N LEU A 26 -3.60 -7.09 -11.42
CA LEU A 26 -3.34 -7.00 -12.86
C LEU A 26 -1.89 -7.32 -13.20
N VAL A 27 -0.93 -6.80 -12.44
CA VAL A 27 0.49 -7.06 -12.69
C VAL A 27 0.82 -8.54 -12.49
N LEU A 28 0.27 -9.18 -11.44
CA LEU A 28 0.48 -10.61 -11.20
C LEU A 28 -0.10 -11.49 -12.31
N LEU A 29 -1.22 -11.08 -12.92
CA LEU A 29 -1.87 -11.82 -14.01
C LEU A 29 -1.21 -11.58 -15.38
N LEU A 30 -0.96 -10.32 -15.73
CA LEU A 30 -0.51 -9.94 -17.07
C LEU A 30 1.01 -10.02 -17.24
N LYS A 31 1.78 -9.78 -16.17
CA LYS A 31 3.24 -9.72 -16.22
C LYS A 31 3.91 -10.55 -15.10
N PRO A 32 3.60 -11.86 -14.99
CA PRO A 32 4.15 -12.71 -13.92
C PRO A 32 5.67 -12.89 -13.97
N ASN A 33 6.29 -12.68 -15.15
CA ASN A 33 7.73 -12.86 -15.36
C ASN A 33 8.58 -11.66 -14.89
N TYR A 34 7.96 -10.52 -14.59
CA TYR A 34 8.66 -9.31 -14.18
C TYR A 34 8.86 -9.29 -12.67
N ASN A 35 10.04 -9.70 -12.22
CA ASN A 35 10.37 -9.82 -10.79
C ASN A 35 10.20 -8.49 -10.03
N TYR A 36 10.57 -7.36 -10.65
CA TYR A 36 10.41 -6.04 -10.04
C TYR A 36 8.92 -5.66 -9.91
N ALA A 37 8.15 -5.76 -10.99
CA ALA A 37 6.73 -5.44 -10.98
C ALA A 37 5.94 -6.35 -10.02
N LYS A 38 6.28 -7.65 -9.98
CA LYS A 38 5.71 -8.64 -9.05
C LYS A 38 5.96 -8.26 -7.59
N HIS A 39 7.17 -7.83 -7.23
CA HIS A 39 7.46 -7.38 -5.88
C HIS A 39 6.55 -6.21 -5.47
N TRP A 40 6.43 -5.21 -6.34
CA TRP A 40 5.59 -4.04 -6.09
C TRP A 40 4.10 -4.36 -6.08
N ALA A 41 3.65 -5.35 -6.85
CA ALA A 41 2.28 -5.84 -6.85
C ALA A 41 1.88 -6.49 -5.53
N TYR A 42 2.73 -7.34 -4.95
CA TYR A 42 2.47 -7.89 -3.61
C TYR A 42 2.52 -6.81 -2.54
N LEU A 43 3.47 -5.86 -2.64
CA LEU A 43 3.58 -4.76 -1.69
C LEU A 43 2.34 -3.86 -1.73
N SER A 44 1.76 -3.62 -2.91
CA SER A 44 0.54 -2.81 -3.07
C SER A 44 -0.70 -3.52 -2.52
N ILE A 45 -0.82 -4.84 -2.76
CA ILE A 45 -1.90 -5.65 -2.17
C ILE A 45 -1.77 -5.69 -0.64
N ALA A 46 -0.56 -5.88 -0.12
CA ALA A 46 -0.31 -5.85 1.32
C ALA A 46 -0.64 -4.48 1.93
N PHE A 47 -0.25 -3.39 1.27
CA PHE A 47 -0.61 -2.04 1.68
C PHE A 47 -2.13 -1.85 1.73
N PHE A 48 -2.85 -2.36 0.73
CA PHE A 48 -4.31 -2.29 0.71
C PHE A 48 -4.95 -3.04 1.89
N ILE A 49 -4.45 -4.24 2.22
CA ILE A 49 -4.91 -4.99 3.39
C ILE A 49 -4.66 -4.18 4.68
N VAL A 50 -3.45 -3.62 4.84
CA VAL A 50 -3.12 -2.77 5.99
C VAL A 50 -4.03 -1.55 6.07
N ALA A 51 -4.34 -0.90 4.94
CA ALA A 51 -5.23 0.24 4.89
C ALA A 51 -6.68 -0.12 5.30
N ILE A 52 -7.19 -1.28 4.88
CA ILE A 52 -8.49 -1.79 5.33
C ILE A 52 -8.49 -2.08 6.83
N VAL A 53 -7.46 -2.75 7.34
CA VAL A 53 -7.38 -3.05 8.79
C VAL A 53 -7.31 -1.75 9.59
N ALA A 54 -6.51 -0.79 9.15
CA ALA A 54 -6.40 0.51 9.79
C ALA A 54 -7.73 1.29 9.77
N SER A 55 -8.49 1.26 8.66
CA SER A 55 -9.77 1.94 8.58
C SER A 55 -10.85 1.30 9.46
N ILE A 56 -10.86 -0.03 9.58
CA ILE A 56 -11.74 -0.75 10.52
C ILE A 56 -11.40 -0.37 11.97
N VAL A 57 -10.11 -0.40 12.34
CA VAL A 57 -9.66 -0.03 13.69
C VAL A 57 -10.02 1.43 14.00
N ALA A 58 -9.77 2.35 13.08
CA ALA A 58 -10.13 3.76 13.25
C ALA A 58 -11.64 3.95 13.41
N SER A 59 -12.47 3.20 12.67
CA SER A 59 -13.92 3.24 12.78
C SER A 59 -14.41 2.75 14.15
N ILE A 60 -13.82 1.66 14.67
CA ILE A 60 -14.14 1.13 16.00
C ILE A 60 -13.77 2.15 17.08
N ILE A 61 -12.56 2.73 17.00
CA ILE A 61 -12.11 3.77 17.96
C ILE A 61 -13.05 4.97 17.91
N SER A 62 -13.44 5.43 16.72
CA SER A 62 -14.37 6.54 16.56
C SER A 62 -15.75 6.24 17.16
N LEU A 63 -16.24 5.00 17.01
CA LEU A 63 -17.51 4.56 17.59
C LEU A 63 -17.47 4.51 19.12
N ILE A 64 -16.38 4.01 19.70
CA ILE A 64 -16.21 3.99 21.16
C ILE A 64 -16.11 5.42 21.70
N THR A 65 -15.37 6.28 21.00
CA THR A 65 -15.15 7.67 21.43
C THR A 65 -16.43 8.51 21.31
N SER A 66 -17.36 8.17 20.41
CA SER A 66 -18.64 8.87 20.29
C SER A 66 -19.61 8.59 21.44
N LEU A 67 -19.44 7.50 22.19
CA LEU A 67 -20.22 7.21 23.40
C LEU A 67 -19.85 8.11 24.58
N ILE A 68 -18.69 8.76 24.56
CA ILE A 68 -18.22 9.66 25.62
C ILE A 68 -18.45 11.12 25.18
N PRO A 69 -19.46 11.84 25.72
CA PRO A 69 -19.61 13.26 25.42
C PRO A 69 -18.31 14.00 25.80
N PHE A 70 -17.87 14.94 24.95
CA PHE A 70 -16.60 15.70 24.98
C PHE A 70 -15.32 15.05 24.40
N MET A 71 -15.19 13.73 24.27
CA MET A 71 -13.95 13.11 23.74
C MET A 71 -13.90 12.96 22.21
N GLY A 72 -15.00 13.26 21.50
CA GLY A 72 -15.12 13.06 20.05
C GLY A 72 -14.00 13.69 19.20
N PHE A 73 -13.42 14.81 19.64
CA PHE A 73 -12.31 15.47 18.95
C PHE A 73 -11.05 14.58 18.85
N LEU A 74 -10.74 13.80 19.89
CA LEU A 74 -9.58 12.90 19.88
C LEU A 74 -9.73 11.80 18.81
N GLY A 75 -10.94 11.28 18.63
CA GLY A 75 -11.24 10.28 17.60
C GLY A 75 -10.98 10.81 16.19
N VAL A 76 -11.38 12.07 15.93
CA VAL A 76 -11.14 12.74 14.65
C VAL A 76 -9.64 12.96 14.41
N VAL A 77 -8.91 13.44 15.42
CA VAL A 77 -7.46 13.67 15.30
C VAL A 77 -6.71 12.37 15.04
N ILE A 78 -7.01 11.30 15.78
CA ILE A 78 -6.39 9.98 15.58
C ILE A 78 -6.66 9.46 14.16
N SER A 79 -7.91 9.53 13.71
CA SER A 79 -8.29 9.11 12.35
C SER A 79 -7.54 9.90 11.28
N ALA A 80 -7.44 11.23 11.45
CA ALA A 80 -6.72 12.10 10.53
C ALA A 80 -5.22 11.78 10.47
N VAL A 81 -4.59 11.52 11.62
CA VAL A 81 -3.16 11.13 11.70
C VAL A 81 -2.93 9.79 11.00
N PHE A 82 -3.78 8.78 11.25
CA PHE A 82 -3.68 7.50 10.55
C PHE A 82 -3.86 7.62 9.04
N GLY A 83 -4.85 8.40 8.61
CA GLY A 83 -5.07 8.69 7.19
C GLY A 83 -3.86 9.37 6.55
N ALA A 84 -3.27 10.35 7.23
CA ALA A 84 -2.07 11.05 6.76
C ALA A 84 -0.87 10.09 6.64
N LEU A 85 -0.64 9.22 7.62
CA LEU A 85 0.43 8.21 7.56
C LEU A 85 0.23 7.25 6.38
N LEU A 86 -0.98 6.76 6.15
CA LEU A 86 -1.30 5.91 4.99
C LEU A 86 -1.07 6.64 3.67
N LEU A 87 -1.45 7.92 3.59
CA LEU A 87 -1.23 8.77 2.42
C LEU A 87 0.26 8.95 2.14
N VAL A 88 1.07 9.22 3.17
CA VAL A 88 2.53 9.32 3.04
C VAL A 88 3.13 8.01 2.53
N VAL A 89 2.72 6.87 3.09
CA VAL A 89 3.19 5.55 2.63
C VAL A 89 2.77 5.30 1.18
N TRP A 90 1.56 5.69 0.78
CA TRP A 90 1.07 5.56 -0.59
C TRP A 90 1.88 6.39 -1.59
N ILE A 91 2.14 7.66 -1.27
CA ILE A 91 3.00 8.53 -2.08
C ILE A 91 4.42 7.94 -2.18
N LEU A 92 5.00 7.50 -1.06
CA LEU A 92 6.33 6.89 -1.06
C LEU A 92 6.37 5.60 -1.88
N GLY A 93 5.31 4.79 -1.84
CA GLY A 93 5.15 3.61 -2.67
C GLY A 93 5.23 3.94 -4.16
N ILE A 94 4.45 4.94 -4.59
CA ILE A 94 4.44 5.44 -5.97
C ILE A 94 5.81 6.00 -6.40
N LEU A 95 6.42 6.87 -5.59
CA LEU A 95 7.68 7.51 -5.93
C LEU A 95 8.82 6.49 -6.01
N LYS A 96 8.84 5.52 -5.09
CA LYS A 96 9.89 4.50 -5.06
C LYS A 96 9.69 3.42 -6.13
N SER A 97 8.45 3.11 -6.51
CA SER A 97 8.19 2.15 -7.60
C SER A 97 8.78 2.63 -8.93
N LEU A 98 8.82 3.95 -9.15
CA LEU A 98 9.44 4.56 -10.34
C LEU A 98 10.98 4.62 -10.29
N ASN A 99 11.58 4.61 -9.10
CA ASN A 99 13.02 4.82 -8.91
C ASN A 99 13.87 3.54 -8.98
N ARG A 100 13.31 2.36 -9.32
CA ARG A 100 14.03 1.06 -9.30
C ARG A 100 14.65 0.72 -7.94
N VAL A 101 14.09 1.23 -6.85
CA VAL A 101 14.57 0.95 -5.48
C VAL A 101 13.60 0.01 -4.79
N TYR A 102 14.06 -1.17 -4.38
CA TYR A 102 13.26 -2.05 -3.53
C TYR A 102 13.03 -1.38 -2.18
N TRP A 103 11.76 -1.15 -1.85
CA TRP A 103 11.39 -0.60 -0.56
C TRP A 103 10.71 -1.66 0.28
N ASN A 104 11.27 -1.92 1.46
CA ASN A 104 10.78 -2.96 2.37
C ASN A 104 10.29 -2.34 3.69
N PRO A 105 9.12 -1.64 3.68
CA PRO A 105 8.52 -1.15 4.92
C PRO A 105 8.15 -2.34 5.82
N PRO A 106 8.60 -2.42 7.09
CA PRO A 106 8.58 -3.67 7.88
C PRO A 106 7.23 -4.38 7.94
N ILE A 107 6.16 -3.65 8.29
CA ILE A 107 4.81 -4.20 8.47
C ILE A 107 4.22 -4.67 7.14
N ILE A 108 4.34 -3.85 6.10
CA ILE A 108 3.75 -4.13 4.79
C ILE A 108 4.55 -5.22 4.09
N TYR A 109 5.88 -5.18 4.19
CA TYR A 109 6.77 -6.15 3.58
C TYR A 109 6.63 -7.55 4.19
N ASP A 110 6.50 -7.67 5.51
CA ASP A 110 6.23 -8.97 6.15
C ASP A 110 4.90 -9.56 5.69
N LEU A 111 3.87 -8.73 5.56
CA LEU A 111 2.56 -9.16 5.07
C LEU A 111 2.63 -9.55 3.60
N ALA A 112 3.37 -8.79 2.80
CA ALA A 112 3.59 -9.05 1.39
C ALA A 112 4.35 -10.38 1.20
N ARG A 113 5.39 -10.65 2.01
CA ARG A 113 6.12 -11.92 2.02
C ARG A 113 5.22 -13.12 2.32
N ARG A 114 4.25 -12.96 3.22
CA ARG A 114 3.23 -14.00 3.50
C ARG A 114 2.29 -14.26 2.32
N LEU A 115 2.12 -13.29 1.42
CA LEU A 115 1.30 -13.43 0.20
C LEU A 115 2.03 -14.12 -0.97
N GLY A 116 3.33 -14.42 -0.82
CA GLY A 116 4.12 -15.14 -1.84
C GLY A 116 5.19 -14.29 -2.54
N LEU A 117 5.65 -13.22 -1.89
CA LEU A 117 6.78 -12.39 -2.32
C LEU A 117 8.13 -13.11 -2.18
#